data_AF-A0A2E2D450-F1
#
_entry.id   AF-A0A2E2D450-F1
#
_cell.length_a   1.000
_cell.length_b   1.000
_cell.length_c   1.000
_cell.angle_alpha   90.00
_cell.angle_beta   90.00
_cell.angle_gamma   90.00
#
_symmetry.space_group_name_H-M   'P 1'
#
loop_
_entity.id
_entity.type
_entity.pdbx_description
1 polymer ?
#
loop_
_entity_poly.entity_id
_entity_poly.type
_entity_poly.pdbx_seq_one_letter_code
_entity_poly.pdbx_strand_id
1 'polypeptide(L)'
;MSNLLEKLSKPLAIKDVDFRVQSISNKGFATILVYKDARVDMNRLDEVCGTDWQDKYELINGQLFCSIGIKINSEWVWRQDVGIESNTEKVKGQASDAFKRAGFRWGIGRELYDYPLIQMMLDPSEFTVTEYQGKKKAK
;
A
#
# COMPACT_ATOMS: atom_id res chain seq x y z
N MET A 1 -15.33 -1.12 -21.43
CA MET A 1 -14.82 -1.75 -20.18
C MET A 1 -13.40 -2.28 -20.30
N SER A 2 -13.02 -2.95 -21.41
CA SER A 2 -11.68 -3.52 -21.61
C SER A 2 -10.53 -2.52 -21.43
N ASN A 3 -10.70 -1.26 -21.85
CA ASN A 3 -9.63 -0.25 -21.81
C ASN A 3 -9.38 0.39 -20.42
N LEU A 4 -10.39 0.44 -19.53
CA LEU A 4 -10.24 1.15 -18.25
C LEU A 4 -9.36 0.38 -17.27
N LEU A 5 -9.71 -0.88 -16.99
CA LEU A 5 -8.96 -1.70 -16.05
C LEU A 5 -7.54 -1.93 -16.55
N GLU A 6 -7.37 -2.14 -17.85
CA GLU A 6 -6.05 -2.27 -18.48
C GLU A 6 -5.17 -1.03 -18.22
N LYS A 7 -5.72 0.18 -18.38
CA LYS A 7 -5.00 1.43 -18.07
C LYS A 7 -4.68 1.57 -16.59
N LEU A 8 -5.65 1.28 -15.70
CA LEU A 8 -5.44 1.36 -14.25
C LEU A 8 -4.41 0.35 -13.74
N SER A 9 -4.33 -0.83 -14.37
CA SER A 9 -3.40 -1.90 -14.01
C SER A 9 -2.05 -1.83 -14.72
N LYS A 10 -1.75 -0.76 -15.46
CA LYS A 10 -0.41 -0.58 -16.04
C LYS A 10 0.65 -0.58 -14.93
N PRO A 11 1.80 -1.25 -15.11
CA PRO A 11 2.89 -1.19 -14.15
C PRO A 11 3.25 0.25 -13.78
N LEU A 12 3.53 0.48 -12.50
CA LEU A 12 3.98 1.76 -11.99
C LEU A 12 5.37 2.09 -12.54
N ALA A 13 5.65 3.38 -12.75
CA ALA A 13 7.00 3.80 -13.07
C ALA A 13 7.90 3.61 -11.86
N ILE A 14 9.19 3.33 -12.08
CA ILE A 14 10.14 3.07 -10.98
C ILE A 14 10.21 4.22 -9.96
N LYS A 15 10.01 5.47 -10.40
CA LYS A 15 9.97 6.66 -9.54
C LYS A 15 8.77 6.71 -8.58
N ASP A 16 7.74 5.93 -8.86
CA ASP A 16 6.51 5.83 -8.06
C ASP A 16 6.53 4.60 -7.13
N VAL A 17 7.66 3.88 -7.12
CA VAL A 17 7.89 2.69 -6.31
C VAL A 17 9.01 2.97 -5.32
N ASP A 18 8.73 2.77 -4.04
CA ASP A 18 9.66 2.95 -2.94
C ASP A 18 9.96 1.63 -2.22
N PHE A 19 11.09 1.61 -1.53
CA PHE A 19 11.57 0.47 -0.75
C PHE A 19 11.84 0.91 0.68
N ARG A 20 11.42 0.08 1.65
CA ARG A 20 11.75 0.31 3.07
C ARG A 20 12.09 -0.98 3.78
N VAL A 21 12.90 -0.88 4.83
CA VAL A 21 13.11 -2.00 5.75
C VAL A 21 11.80 -2.29 6.48
N GLN A 22 11.26 -3.49 6.28
CA GLN A 22 10.05 -3.95 6.96
C GLN A 22 10.37 -4.51 8.34
N SER A 23 11.40 -5.34 8.41
CA SER A 23 11.86 -5.98 9.64
C SER A 23 13.32 -6.39 9.52
N ILE A 24 13.99 -6.46 10.66
CA ILE A 24 15.33 -7.04 10.79
C ILE A 24 15.19 -8.29 11.64
N SER A 25 15.74 -9.40 11.18
CA SER A 25 15.77 -10.64 11.95
C SER A 25 16.89 -10.61 12.99
N ASN A 26 16.79 -11.42 14.05
CA ASN A 26 17.85 -11.54 15.05
C ASN A 26 19.17 -12.10 14.49
N LYS A 27 19.16 -12.59 13.24
CA LYS A 27 20.34 -13.06 12.51
C LYS A 27 20.99 -11.99 11.63
N GLY A 28 20.46 -10.75 11.62
CA GLY A 28 20.99 -9.64 10.81
C GLY A 28 20.39 -9.51 9.41
N PHE A 29 19.44 -10.36 9.00
CA PHE A 29 18.75 -10.18 7.72
C PHE A 29 17.70 -9.07 7.79
N ALA A 30 17.86 -8.02 6.98
CA ALA A 30 16.84 -7.02 6.72
C ALA A 30 15.93 -7.47 5.57
N THR A 31 14.62 -7.54 5.83
CA THR A 31 13.60 -7.77 4.81
C THR A 31 13.13 -6.43 4.27
N ILE A 32 13.23 -6.24 2.96
CA ILE A 32 12.83 -5.01 2.28
C ILE A 32 11.42 -5.19 1.72
N LEU A 33 10.54 -4.22 1.98
CA LEU A 33 9.20 -4.14 1.44
C LEU A 33 9.13 -3.10 0.34
N VAL A 34 8.56 -3.51 -0.79
CA VAL A 34 8.22 -2.63 -1.90
C VAL A 34 6.84 -2.02 -1.64
N TYR A 35 6.71 -0.70 -1.81
CA TYR A 35 5.44 -0.01 -1.62
C TYR A 35 5.33 1.23 -2.50
N LYS A 36 4.14 1.82 -2.49
CA LYS A 36 3.86 3.13 -3.12
C LYS A 36 3.19 4.08 -2.12
N ASP A 37 3.31 5.37 -2.39
CA ASP A 37 2.55 6.42 -1.71
C ASP A 37 1.10 6.49 -2.23
N ALA A 38 0.17 6.99 -1.41
CA ALA A 38 -1.23 7.15 -1.81
C ALA A 38 -1.39 8.11 -3.01
N ARG A 39 -0.48 9.08 -3.18
CA ARG A 39 -0.49 10.01 -4.34
C ARG A 39 -0.29 9.29 -5.66
N VAL A 40 0.35 8.12 -5.66
CA VAL A 40 0.53 7.31 -6.88
C VAL A 40 -0.83 6.80 -7.39
N ASP A 41 -1.70 6.35 -6.49
CA ASP A 41 -3.08 5.97 -6.81
C ASP A 41 -3.89 7.17 -7.28
N MET A 42 -3.81 8.31 -6.58
CA MET A 42 -4.49 9.55 -6.96
C MET A 42 -4.10 9.97 -8.38
N ASN A 43 -2.79 10.04 -8.66
CA ASN A 43 -2.30 10.42 -9.99
C ASN A 43 -2.75 9.44 -11.08
N ARG A 44 -2.75 8.13 -10.80
CA ARG A 44 -3.23 7.12 -11.76
C ARG A 44 -4.73 7.25 -12.02
N LEU A 45 -5.52 7.52 -10.98
CA LEU A 45 -6.96 7.76 -11.11
C LEU A 45 -7.24 9.04 -11.90
N ASP A 46 -6.53 10.12 -11.60
CA ASP A 46 -6.63 11.39 -12.33
C ASP A 46 -6.25 11.22 -13.81
N GLU A 47 -5.15 10.52 -14.11
CA GLU A 47 -4.69 10.28 -15.48
C GLU A 47 -5.70 9.45 -16.29
N VAL A 48 -6.29 8.42 -15.68
CA VAL A 48 -7.11 7.44 -16.39
C VAL A 48 -8.60 7.81 -16.40
N CYS A 49 -9.10 8.37 -15.30
CA CYS A 49 -10.51 8.67 -15.08
C CYS A 49 -10.83 10.17 -15.16
N GLY A 50 -9.84 11.07 -15.08
CA GLY A 50 -10.09 12.50 -14.97
C GLY A 50 -10.93 12.80 -13.73
N THR A 51 -12.08 13.45 -13.91
CA THR A 51 -13.02 13.74 -12.81
C THR A 51 -14.01 12.61 -12.51
N ASP A 52 -14.00 11.52 -13.28
CA ASP A 52 -14.94 10.40 -13.16
C ASP A 52 -14.51 9.35 -12.12
N TRP A 53 -13.89 9.81 -11.03
CA TRP A 53 -13.62 8.99 -9.85
C TRP A 53 -13.89 9.79 -8.57
N GLN A 54 -14.15 9.05 -7.49
CA GLN A 54 -14.35 9.61 -6.15
C GLN A 54 -14.01 8.56 -5.10
N ASP A 55 -13.77 8.98 -3.87
CA ASP A 55 -13.59 8.10 -2.73
C ASP A 55 -14.49 8.49 -1.55
N LYS A 56 -14.76 7.50 -0.71
CA LYS A 56 -15.45 7.71 0.58
C LYS A 56 -14.87 6.82 1.66
N TYR A 57 -14.92 7.29 2.90
CA TYR A 57 -14.46 6.57 4.07
C TYR A 57 -15.62 6.24 4.99
N GLU A 58 -15.64 5.01 5.49
CA GLU A 58 -16.71 4.49 6.33
C GLU A 58 -16.09 3.71 7.50
N LEU A 59 -16.60 3.92 8.71
CA LEU A 59 -16.26 3.11 9.87
C LEU A 59 -17.20 1.91 9.94
N ILE A 60 -16.66 0.71 9.73
CA ILE A 60 -17.42 -0.54 9.81
C ILE A 60 -16.79 -1.38 10.92
N ASN A 61 -17.56 -1.65 11.97
CA ASN A 61 -17.08 -2.39 13.16
C ASN A 61 -15.77 -1.81 13.75
N GLY A 62 -15.67 -0.49 13.81
CA GLY A 62 -14.51 0.22 14.36
C GLY A 62 -13.26 0.24 13.47
N GLN A 63 -13.31 -0.33 12.27
CA GLN A 63 -12.22 -0.28 11.29
C GLN A 63 -12.55 0.73 10.18
N LEU A 64 -11.54 1.45 9.71
CA LEU A 64 -11.68 2.42 8.64
C LEU A 64 -11.57 1.74 7.28
N PHE A 65 -12.66 1.77 6.54
CA PHE A 65 -12.74 1.32 5.15
C PHE A 65 -12.67 2.51 4.21
N CYS A 66 -12.04 2.32 3.06
CA CYS A 66 -12.07 3.25 1.95
C CYS A 66 -12.73 2.57 0.75
N SER A 67 -13.65 3.26 0.09
CA SER A 67 -14.26 2.84 -1.17
C SER A 67 -13.85 3.80 -2.28
N ILE A 68 -13.28 3.29 -3.37
CA ILE A 68 -13.01 4.07 -4.59
C ILE A 68 -14.10 3.72 -5.62
N GLY A 69 -14.84 4.75 -6.03
CA GLY A 69 -15.87 4.71 -7.04
C GLY A 69 -15.38 5.27 -8.37
N ILE A 70 -15.60 4.57 -9.47
CA ILE A 70 -15.29 5.04 -10.83
C ILE A 70 -16.57 5.01 -11.66
N LYS A 71 -16.83 6.07 -12.41
CA LYS A 71 -18.01 6.18 -13.26
C LYS A 71 -17.81 5.38 -14.53
N ILE A 72 -18.65 4.38 -14.77
CA ILE A 72 -18.62 3.52 -15.95
C ILE A 72 -20.03 3.48 -16.53
N ASN A 73 -20.20 3.91 -17.79
CA ASN A 73 -21.51 3.97 -18.46
C ASN A 73 -22.58 4.70 -17.64
N SER A 74 -22.21 5.83 -17.03
CA SER A 74 -23.07 6.64 -16.16
C SER A 74 -23.42 6.04 -14.78
N GLU A 75 -22.86 4.88 -14.43
CA GLU A 75 -23.05 4.25 -13.12
C GLU A 75 -21.76 4.29 -12.30
N TRP A 76 -21.89 4.41 -10.98
CA TRP A 76 -20.75 4.34 -10.06
C TRP A 76 -20.47 2.90 -9.69
N VAL A 77 -19.33 2.37 -10.12
CA VAL A 77 -18.82 1.07 -9.71
C VAL A 77 -17.85 1.28 -8.56
N TRP A 78 -18.04 0.58 -7.44
CA TRP A 78 -17.27 0.77 -6.21
C TRP A 78 -16.40 -0.44 -5.88
N ARG A 79 -15.16 -0.20 -5.45
CA ARG A 79 -14.31 -1.23 -4.81
C ARG A 79 -13.83 -0.69 -3.47
N GLN A 80 -13.98 -1.49 -2.41
CA GLN A 80 -13.71 -1.08 -1.04
C GLN A 80 -12.68 -1.99 -0.37
N ASP A 81 -11.77 -1.46 0.44
CA ASP A 81 -10.91 -2.27 1.31
C ASP A 81 -10.67 -1.59 2.67
N VAL A 82 -10.11 -2.34 3.62
CA VAL A 82 -9.88 -1.90 5.01
C VAL A 82 -8.42 -1.50 5.20
N GLY A 83 -8.19 -0.42 5.93
CA GLY A 83 -6.85 0.00 6.33
C GLY A 83 -6.41 -0.60 7.66
N ILE A 84 -5.12 -0.92 7.76
CA ILE A 84 -4.50 -1.38 9.00
C ILE A 84 -3.78 -0.20 9.68
N GLU A 85 -3.94 -0.05 11.00
CA GLU A 85 -3.30 1.04 11.74
C GLU A 85 -1.78 1.04 11.61
N SER A 86 -1.19 2.23 11.43
CA SER A 86 0.26 2.42 11.48
C SER A 86 0.76 2.71 12.90
N ASN A 87 2.03 2.39 13.19
CA ASN A 87 2.64 2.60 14.52
C ASN A 87 3.02 4.07 14.82
N THR A 88 3.12 4.94 13.81
CA THR A 88 3.68 6.30 13.94
C THR A 88 2.62 7.41 13.88
N GLU A 89 1.55 7.24 13.08
CA GLU A 89 0.37 8.11 13.08
C GLU A 89 -0.87 7.27 12.75
N LYS A 90 -1.50 6.70 13.78
CA LYS A 90 -2.51 5.63 13.64
C LYS A 90 -3.62 5.95 12.63
N VAL A 91 -4.26 7.11 12.76
CA VAL A 91 -5.43 7.49 11.94
C VAL A 91 -5.06 7.84 10.50
N LYS A 92 -4.04 8.68 10.28
CA LYS A 92 -3.61 9.10 8.93
C LYS A 92 -3.00 7.95 8.14
N GLY A 93 -2.24 7.10 8.81
CA GLY A 93 -1.68 5.88 8.21
C GLY A 93 -2.77 4.90 7.80
N GLN A 94 -3.79 4.71 8.64
CA GLN A 94 -4.90 3.80 8.35
C GLN A 94 -5.72 4.26 7.13
N ALA A 95 -6.03 5.55 7.02
CA ALA A 95 -6.77 6.10 5.88
C ALA A 95 -6.02 5.89 4.56
N SER A 96 -4.71 6.21 4.56
CA SER A 96 -3.85 6.04 3.39
C SER A 96 -3.69 4.58 2.99
N ASP A 97 -3.61 3.67 3.97
CA ASP A 97 -3.55 2.23 3.73
C ASP A 97 -4.87 1.71 3.13
N ALA A 98 -6.01 2.08 3.70
CA ALA A 98 -7.33 1.72 3.18
C ALA A 98 -7.50 2.17 1.72
N PHE A 99 -7.11 3.41 1.41
CA PHE A 99 -7.17 3.98 0.06
C PHE A 99 -6.32 3.19 -0.94
N LYS A 100 -5.05 2.96 -0.62
CA LYS A 100 -4.16 2.16 -1.50
C LYS A 100 -4.67 0.74 -1.69
N ARG A 101 -5.29 0.15 -0.66
CA ARG A 101 -5.87 -1.19 -0.73
C ARG A 101 -7.11 -1.24 -1.62
N ALA A 102 -7.98 -0.23 -1.55
CA ALA A 102 -9.05 -0.05 -2.51
C ALA A 102 -8.52 0.15 -3.94
N GLY A 103 -7.40 0.87 -4.11
CA GLY A 103 -6.68 1.04 -5.38
C GLY A 103 -6.13 -0.26 -5.94
N PHE A 104 -5.55 -1.13 -5.10
CA PHE A 104 -5.16 -2.49 -5.51
C PHE A 104 -6.36 -3.27 -6.04
N ARG A 105 -7.56 -3.10 -5.48
CA ARG A 105 -8.75 -3.76 -6.04
C ARG A 105 -9.01 -3.32 -7.47
N TRP A 106 -8.74 -2.07 -7.85
CA TRP A 106 -8.82 -1.56 -9.22
C TRP A 106 -7.67 -1.96 -10.14
N GLY A 107 -6.60 -2.56 -9.58
CA GLY A 107 -5.43 -3.03 -10.34
C GLY A 107 -4.20 -2.16 -10.17
N ILE A 108 -4.31 -1.00 -9.53
CA ILE A 108 -3.20 -0.04 -9.41
C ILE A 108 -2.13 -0.60 -8.48
N GLY A 109 -0.92 -0.85 -8.99
CA GLY A 109 0.20 -1.32 -8.18
C GLY A 109 0.07 -2.77 -7.68
N ARG A 110 -0.77 -3.60 -8.33
CA ARG A 110 -0.88 -5.02 -7.96
C ARG A 110 0.44 -5.77 -8.17
N GLU A 111 1.22 -5.37 -9.15
CA GLU A 111 2.52 -5.93 -9.47
C GLU A 111 3.55 -5.76 -8.34
N LEU A 112 3.30 -4.86 -7.37
CA LEU A 112 4.15 -4.72 -6.19
C LEU A 112 4.18 -6.00 -5.34
N TYR A 113 3.14 -6.83 -5.42
CA TYR A 113 3.08 -8.13 -4.75
C TYR A 113 3.83 -9.24 -5.51
N ASP A 114 4.20 -8.99 -6.77
CA ASP A 114 4.93 -9.94 -7.60
C ASP A 114 6.46 -9.80 -7.44
N TYR A 115 6.93 -8.79 -6.69
CA TYR A 115 8.34 -8.65 -6.37
C TYR A 115 8.84 -9.85 -5.58
N PRO A 116 10.06 -10.35 -5.86
CA PRO A 116 10.64 -11.43 -5.08
C PRO A 116 10.85 -10.98 -3.62
N LEU A 117 11.01 -11.94 -2.72
CA LEU A 117 11.47 -11.65 -1.37
C LEU A 117 12.86 -11.00 -1.43
N ILE A 118 12.96 -9.72 -1.07
CA ILE A 118 14.22 -8.99 -1.02
C ILE A 118 14.75 -9.04 0.41
N GLN A 119 15.88 -9.70 0.60
CA GLN A 119 16.60 -9.75 1.88
C GLN A 119 18.07 -9.41 1.68
N MET A 120 18.62 -8.66 2.62
CA MET A 120 20.04 -8.35 2.67
C MET A 120 20.60 -8.64 4.06
N MET A 121 21.80 -9.22 4.11
CA MET A 121 22.54 -9.38 5.35
C MET A 121 23.15 -8.03 5.73
N LEU A 122 22.83 -7.55 6.93
CA LEU A 122 23.43 -6.36 7.50
C LEU A 122 24.78 -6.68 8.13
N ASP A 123 25.67 -5.70 8.16
CA ASP A 123 26.88 -5.78 8.96
C ASP A 123 26.51 -5.83 10.46
N PRO A 124 27.25 -6.57 11.31
CA PRO A 124 27.01 -6.58 12.76
C PRO A 124 26.97 -5.21 13.43
N SER A 125 27.58 -4.18 12.83
CA SER A 125 27.52 -2.80 13.32
C SER A 125 26.26 -2.01 12.90
N GLU A 126 25.47 -2.53 11.95
CA GLU A 126 24.29 -1.87 11.39
C GLU A 126 22.98 -2.22 12.11
N PHE A 127 22.99 -3.18 13.05
CA PHE A 127 21.80 -3.55 13.82
C PHE A 127 22.12 -3.91 15.26
N THR A 128 21.12 -3.80 16.13
CA THR A 128 21.23 -4.20 17.53
C THR A 128 20.10 -5.15 17.91
N VAL A 129 20.42 -6.20 18.68
CA VAL A 129 19.42 -7.12 19.22
C VAL A 129 19.17 -6.75 20.68
N THR A 130 17.95 -6.29 20.96
CA THR A 130 17.51 -5.96 22.32
C THR A 130 16.48 -6.97 22.81
N GLU A 131 16.43 -7.19 24.12
CA GLU A 131 15.46 -8.08 24.74
C GLU A 131 14.33 -7.23 25.33
N TYR A 132 13.11 -7.43 24.85
CA TYR A 132 11.91 -6.74 25.32
C TYR A 132 10.85 -7.76 25.71
N GLN A 133 10.45 -7.76 26.99
CA GLN A 133 9.45 -8.69 27.54
C GLN A 133 9.75 -10.18 27.23
N GLY A 134 11.02 -10.59 27.35
CA GLY A 134 11.46 -11.96 27.09
C GLY A 134 11.50 -12.35 25.60
N LYS A 135 11.33 -11.39 24.68
CA LYS A 135 11.45 -11.59 23.23
C LYS A 135 12.62 -10.77 22.69
N LYS A 136 13.51 -11.42 21.94
CA LYS A 136 14.61 -10.75 21.21
C LYS A 136 14.05 -10.02 19.99
N LYS A 137 14.34 -8.73 19.88
CA LYS A 137 13.95 -7.85 18.77
C LYS A 137 15.19 -7.15 18.21
N ALA A 138 15.44 -7.37 16.92
CA ALA A 138 16.44 -6.61 16.19
C ALA A 138 15.88 -5.27 15.71
N LYS A 139 16.70 -4.21 15.80
CA LYS A 139 16.42 -2.87 15.30
C LYS A 139 17.66 -2.26 14.69
#